data_AF-A0A099WPQ3-F1
#
_entry.id   AF-A0A099WPQ3-F1
#
_cell.length_a   1.000
_cell.length_b   1.000
_cell.length_c   1.000
_cell.angle_alpha   90.00
_cell.angle_beta   90.00
_cell.angle_gamma   90.00
#
_symmetry.space_group_name_H-M   'P 1'
#
loop_
_entity.id
_entity.type
_entity.pdbx_description
1 polymer ?
#
loop_
_entity_poly.entity_id
_entity_poly.type
_entity_poly.pdbx_seq_one_letter_code
_entity_poly.pdbx_strand_id
1 'polypeptide(L)'
;MFLVKRCIDFCFAMLLLVLASPIILMCGGIFYALYREKPFYISQRAGKDGLPFTIYKLKSMRTQYDMDGQLLPDAERLTKYGHLIRKLSLDELPQLLNILKGEMSFIGPRPLLLEYNALYTEEQKVRLTVLPGITGLAQVKGRNSLSWEEKFAFDCEYVYHQSLLLDMKIAVLTIYKVVQRDGISQDNQATMTKFTGVTPKREESIYESDSISRPSHERERTEIYPASF
;
A
#
# COMPACT_ATOMS: atom_id res chain seq x y z
N MET A 1 27.14 0.84 8.39
CA MET A 1 25.70 0.75 8.70
C MET A 1 24.99 -0.36 7.92
N PHE A 2 25.02 -0.33 6.58
CA PHE A 2 24.32 -1.30 5.74
C PHE A 2 24.73 -2.77 6.00
N LEU A 3 26.03 -3.08 6.10
CA LEU A 3 26.50 -4.45 6.35
C LEU A 3 26.02 -4.99 7.71
N VAL A 4 26.11 -4.17 8.77
CA VAL A 4 25.65 -4.55 10.11
C VAL A 4 24.16 -4.82 10.12
N LYS A 5 23.37 -3.91 9.54
CA LYS A 5 21.91 -4.10 9.37
C LYS A 5 21.61 -5.38 8.61
N ARG A 6 22.33 -5.65 7.52
CA ARG A 6 22.15 -6.85 6.70
C ARG A 6 22.45 -8.15 7.46
N CYS A 7 23.50 -8.17 8.28
CA CYS A 7 23.82 -9.32 9.14
C CYS A 7 22.72 -9.55 10.19
N ILE A 8 22.25 -8.48 10.84
CA ILE A 8 21.13 -8.54 11.79
C ILE A 8 19.89 -9.11 11.10
N ASP A 9 19.49 -8.53 9.96
CA ASP A 9 18.34 -8.98 9.18
C ASP A 9 18.43 -10.47 8.83
N PHE A 10 19.60 -10.93 8.36
CA PHE A 10 19.80 -12.32 8.00
C PHE A 10 19.68 -13.27 9.21
N CYS A 11 20.39 -12.98 10.30
CA CYS A 11 20.39 -13.83 11.50
C CYS A 11 19.00 -13.93 12.13
N PHE A 12 18.31 -12.78 12.28
CA PHE A 12 16.96 -12.77 12.83
C PHE A 12 15.94 -13.40 11.89
N ALA A 13 16.04 -13.18 10.57
CA ALA A 13 15.14 -13.82 9.61
C ALA A 13 15.32 -15.33 9.59
N MET A 14 16.54 -15.84 9.71
CA MET A 14 16.80 -17.28 9.78
C MET A 14 16.17 -17.88 11.03
N LEU A 15 16.44 -17.28 12.20
CA LEU A 15 15.87 -17.72 13.48
C LEU A 15 14.34 -17.68 13.45
N LEU A 16 13.75 -16.55 13.05
CA LEU A 16 12.31 -16.37 12.99
C LEU A 16 11.67 -17.30 11.96
N LEU A 17 12.31 -17.57 10.82
CA LEU A 17 11.76 -18.48 9.83
C LEU A 17 11.67 -19.91 10.37
N VAL A 18 12.71 -20.38 11.09
CA VAL A 18 12.69 -21.70 11.73
C VAL A 18 11.54 -21.77 12.74
N LEU A 19 11.43 -20.78 13.63
CA LEU A 19 10.39 -20.73 14.67
C LEU A 19 8.98 -20.55 14.08
N ALA A 20 8.84 -19.76 13.02
CA ALA A 20 7.57 -19.47 12.38
C ALA A 20 7.15 -20.57 11.38
N SER A 21 8.06 -21.44 10.93
CA SER A 21 7.76 -22.45 9.92
C SER A 21 6.57 -23.37 10.28
N PRO A 22 6.39 -23.84 11.54
CA PRO A 22 5.21 -24.63 11.88
C PRO A 22 3.92 -23.82 11.77
N ILE A 23 3.97 -22.52 12.12
CA ILE A 23 2.83 -21.60 12.04
C ILE A 23 2.48 -21.33 10.56
N ILE A 24 3.48 -21.08 9.71
CA ILE A 24 3.28 -20.86 8.27
C ILE A 24 2.63 -22.10 7.64
N LEU A 25 3.15 -23.30 7.93
CA LEU A 25 2.61 -24.56 7.40
C LEU A 25 1.21 -24.84 7.92
N MET A 26 0.96 -24.62 9.22
CA MET A 26 -0.37 -24.78 9.82
C MET A 26 -1.37 -23.83 9.18
N CYS A 27 -1.05 -22.54 9.07
CA CYS A 27 -1.94 -21.56 8.45
C CYS A 27 -2.19 -21.86 6.97
N GLY A 28 -1.16 -22.28 6.23
CA GLY A 28 -1.32 -22.70 4.84
C GLY A 28 -2.21 -23.95 4.72
N GLY A 29 -2.00 -24.94 5.58
CA GLY A 29 -2.77 -26.18 5.63
C GLY A 29 -4.25 -25.93 5.96
N ILE A 30 -4.54 -25.07 6.95
CA ILE A 30 -5.91 -24.67 7.29
C ILE A 30 -6.59 -23.97 6.10
N PHE A 31 -5.91 -23.02 5.46
CA PHE A 31 -6.47 -22.34 4.29
C PHE A 31 -6.80 -23.32 3.15
N TYR A 32 -5.87 -24.24 2.86
CA TYR A 32 -6.07 -25.28 1.86
C TYR A 32 -7.23 -26.22 2.22
N ALA A 33 -7.32 -26.66 3.48
CA ALA A 33 -8.39 -27.54 3.95
C ALA A 33 -9.78 -26.88 3.84
N LEU A 34 -9.87 -25.59 4.16
CA LEU A 34 -11.12 -24.82 4.13
C LEU A 34 -11.59 -24.48 2.71
N TYR A 35 -10.67 -24.10 1.82
CA TYR A 35 -11.03 -23.48 0.54
C TYR A 35 -10.57 -24.25 -0.70
N ARG A 36 -9.72 -25.28 -0.54
CA ARG A 36 -9.12 -26.07 -1.64
C ARG A 36 -8.35 -25.22 -2.66
N GLU A 37 -7.81 -24.09 -2.22
CA GLU A 37 -7.03 -23.15 -3.02
C GLU A 37 -5.55 -23.15 -2.61
N LYS A 38 -4.65 -22.74 -3.51
CA LYS A 38 -3.22 -22.59 -3.20
C LYS A 38 -3.06 -21.64 -1.99
N PRO A 39 -2.33 -22.03 -0.93
CA PRO A 39 -2.29 -21.28 0.33
C PRO A 39 -1.37 -20.08 0.33
N PHE A 40 -0.57 -19.90 -0.72
CA PHE A 40 0.37 -18.78 -0.84
C PHE A 40 -0.09 -17.81 -1.93
N TYR A 41 0.05 -16.52 -1.63
CA TYR A 41 -0.06 -15.44 -2.58
C TYR A 41 1.34 -14.97 -2.98
N ILE A 42 1.58 -14.93 -4.29
CA ILE A 42 2.86 -14.58 -4.89
C ILE A 42 2.62 -13.39 -5.83
N SER A 43 3.44 -12.35 -5.73
CA SER A 43 3.25 -11.16 -6.56
C SER A 43 4.56 -10.40 -6.78
N GLN A 44 4.67 -9.70 -7.91
CA GLN A 44 5.81 -8.81 -8.20
C GLN A 44 5.63 -7.45 -7.52
N ARG A 45 6.70 -6.94 -6.92
CA ARG A 45 6.73 -5.61 -6.29
C ARG A 45 8.01 -4.86 -6.68
N ALA A 46 7.97 -3.55 -6.52
CA ALA A 46 9.16 -2.71 -6.65
C ALA A 46 10.07 -2.90 -5.43
N GLY A 47 11.30 -3.33 -5.69
CA GLY A 47 12.38 -3.48 -4.73
C GLY A 47 13.34 -2.30 -4.76
N LYS A 48 14.57 -2.55 -4.31
CA LYS A 48 15.63 -1.55 -4.35
C LYS A 48 15.92 -1.14 -5.80
N ASP A 49 16.15 0.15 -6.00
CA ASP A 49 16.40 0.81 -7.29
C ASP A 49 15.23 0.63 -8.27
N GLY A 50 14.03 0.34 -7.76
CA GLY A 50 12.82 0.10 -8.55
C GLY A 50 12.79 -1.26 -9.24
N LEU A 51 13.77 -2.14 -9.01
CA LEU A 51 13.86 -3.44 -9.66
C LEU A 51 12.75 -4.39 -9.17
N PRO A 52 12.18 -5.23 -10.05
CA PRO A 52 11.14 -6.16 -9.65
C PRO A 52 11.69 -7.27 -8.75
N PHE A 53 10.94 -7.64 -7.71
CA PHE A 53 11.18 -8.84 -6.94
C PHE A 53 9.86 -9.52 -6.53
N THR A 54 9.96 -10.80 -6.18
CA THR A 54 8.78 -11.64 -5.90
C THR A 54 8.50 -11.68 -4.40
N ILE A 55 7.37 -11.13 -3.94
CA ILE A 55 6.95 -11.27 -2.54
C ILE A 55 6.21 -12.59 -2.30
N TYR A 56 6.39 -13.16 -1.11
CA TYR A 56 5.65 -14.33 -0.64
C TYR A 56 4.75 -13.96 0.53
N LYS A 57 3.47 -14.34 0.49
CA LYS A 57 2.52 -14.17 1.59
C LYS A 57 1.64 -15.39 1.77
N LEU A 58 1.05 -15.58 2.96
CA LEU A 58 -0.09 -16.49 3.07
C LEU A 58 -1.32 -15.84 2.45
N LYS A 59 -2.09 -16.65 1.73
CA LYS A 59 -3.32 -16.21 1.08
C LYS A 59 -4.38 -15.98 2.15
N SER A 60 -4.97 -14.79 2.14
CA SER A 60 -6.02 -14.35 3.08
C SER A 60 -7.37 -14.13 2.41
N MET A 61 -7.40 -14.08 1.08
CA MET A 61 -8.61 -13.87 0.28
C MET A 61 -8.81 -15.05 -0.65
N ARG A 62 -10.07 -15.44 -0.88
CA ARG A 62 -10.42 -16.45 -1.88
C ARG A 62 -10.28 -15.92 -3.30
N THR A 63 -10.15 -16.83 -4.25
CA THR A 63 -10.23 -16.52 -5.67
C THR A 63 -11.65 -16.82 -6.14
N GLN A 64 -12.51 -15.79 -6.08
CA GLN A 64 -13.90 -15.87 -6.50
C GLN A 64 -14.16 -14.84 -7.59
N TYR A 65 -15.03 -15.20 -8.52
CA TYR A 65 -15.41 -14.38 -9.67
C TYR A 65 -16.93 -14.19 -9.67
N ASP A 66 -17.39 -13.09 -10.25
CA ASP A 66 -18.79 -12.87 -10.58
C ASP A 66 -19.21 -13.66 -11.83
N MET A 67 -20.46 -13.45 -12.24
CA MET A 67 -21.05 -14.11 -13.41
C MET A 67 -20.39 -13.67 -14.72
N ASP A 68 -19.77 -12.49 -14.75
CA ASP A 68 -19.07 -11.93 -15.90
C ASP A 68 -17.59 -12.35 -15.95
N GLY A 69 -17.16 -13.18 -15.00
CA GLY A 69 -15.78 -13.67 -14.89
C GLY A 69 -14.81 -12.63 -14.30
N GLN A 70 -15.30 -11.52 -13.76
CA GLN A 70 -14.49 -10.53 -13.05
C GLN A 70 -14.28 -10.95 -11.61
N LEU A 71 -13.11 -10.60 -11.06
CA LEU A 71 -12.78 -10.94 -9.68
C LEU A 71 -13.71 -10.19 -8.72
N LEU A 72 -14.32 -10.91 -7.77
CA LEU A 72 -15.21 -10.27 -6.79
C LEU A 72 -14.48 -9.17 -5.99
N PRO A 73 -15.22 -8.21 -5.42
CA PRO A 73 -14.68 -7.23 -4.50
C PRO A 73 -13.92 -7.87 -3.33
N ASP A 74 -12.88 -7.18 -2.87
CA ASP A 74 -12.03 -7.65 -1.76
C ASP A 74 -12.83 -7.95 -0.48
N ALA A 75 -13.89 -7.17 -0.21
CA ALA A 75 -14.76 -7.36 0.95
C ALA A 75 -15.51 -8.71 0.91
N GLU A 76 -15.87 -9.21 -0.28
CA GLU A 76 -16.56 -10.48 -0.46
C GLU A 76 -15.60 -11.68 -0.44
N ARG A 77 -14.34 -11.45 -0.84
CA ARG A 77 -13.31 -12.50 -0.91
C ARG A 77 -12.57 -12.69 0.41
N LEU A 78 -12.61 -11.71 1.30
CA LEU A 78 -11.91 -11.76 2.59
C LEU A 78 -12.72 -12.59 3.60
N THR A 79 -12.15 -13.71 4.04
CA THR A 79 -12.85 -14.63 4.94
C THR A 79 -12.59 -14.30 6.40
N LYS A 80 -13.39 -14.86 7.34
CA LYS A 80 -13.12 -14.74 8.79
C LYS A 80 -11.71 -15.23 9.16
N TYR A 81 -11.28 -16.31 8.52
CA TYR A 81 -9.91 -16.83 8.65
C TYR A 81 -8.88 -15.83 8.11
N GLY A 82 -9.14 -15.27 6.92
CA GLY A 82 -8.34 -14.22 6.30
C GLY A 82 -8.17 -12.98 7.19
N HIS A 83 -9.27 -12.52 7.80
CA HIS A 83 -9.26 -11.43 8.77
C HIS A 83 -8.36 -11.75 9.97
N LEU A 84 -8.44 -12.96 10.52
CA LEU A 84 -7.63 -13.36 11.68
C LEU A 84 -6.13 -13.34 11.35
N ILE A 85 -5.72 -13.94 10.23
CA ILE A 85 -4.29 -14.01 9.88
C ILE A 85 -3.72 -12.62 9.56
N ARG A 86 -4.49 -11.73 8.92
CA ARG A 86 -4.10 -10.33 8.69
C ARG A 86 -4.01 -9.55 9.99
N LYS A 87 -4.98 -9.74 10.89
CA LYS A 87 -5.03 -9.08 12.19
C LYS A 87 -3.81 -9.42 13.05
N LEU A 88 -3.33 -10.65 12.95
CA LEU A 88 -2.13 -11.12 13.63
C LEU A 88 -0.84 -10.93 12.79
N SER A 89 -0.95 -10.34 11.60
CA SER A 89 0.16 -10.18 10.64
C SER A 89 0.88 -11.48 10.27
N LEU A 90 0.21 -12.62 10.44
CA LEU A 90 0.75 -13.94 10.11
C LEU A 90 0.91 -14.10 8.60
N ASP A 91 0.11 -13.39 7.82
CA ASP A 91 0.15 -13.44 6.36
C ASP A 91 1.47 -12.92 5.76
N GLU A 92 2.22 -12.14 6.53
CA GLU A 92 3.50 -11.58 6.10
C GLU A 92 4.72 -12.45 6.47
N LEU A 93 4.55 -13.48 7.30
CA LEU A 93 5.64 -14.37 7.74
C LEU A 93 6.45 -15.01 6.59
N PRO A 94 5.84 -15.42 5.45
CA PRO A 94 6.64 -15.95 4.33
C PRO A 94 7.64 -14.96 3.73
N GLN A 95 7.49 -13.64 3.97
CA GLN A 95 8.46 -12.63 3.52
C GLN A 95 9.82 -12.73 4.23
N LEU A 96 9.93 -13.50 5.32
CA LEU A 96 11.23 -13.83 5.92
C LEU A 96 12.18 -14.47 4.90
N LEU A 97 11.63 -15.24 3.93
CA LEU A 97 12.41 -15.78 2.80
C LEU A 97 13.00 -14.66 1.92
N ASN A 98 12.26 -13.58 1.68
CA ASN A 98 12.76 -12.43 0.92
C ASN A 98 13.89 -11.71 1.65
N ILE A 99 13.82 -11.64 2.98
CA ILE A 99 14.93 -11.11 3.79
C ILE A 99 16.16 -12.00 3.64
N LEU A 100 16.02 -13.32 3.76
CA LEU A 100 17.15 -14.25 3.57
C LEU A 100 17.79 -14.12 2.17
N LYS A 101 16.98 -13.95 1.13
CA LYS A 101 17.44 -13.74 -0.25
C LYS A 101 18.13 -12.39 -0.50
N GLY A 102 17.93 -11.41 0.39
CA GLY A 102 18.50 -10.06 0.22
C GLY A 102 17.64 -9.12 -0.60
N GLU A 103 16.38 -9.48 -0.82
CA GLU A 103 15.41 -8.66 -1.55
C GLU A 103 14.67 -7.69 -0.61
N MET A 104 14.66 -7.99 0.70
CA MET A 104 13.99 -7.21 1.74
C MET A 104 14.85 -7.05 3.00
N SER A 105 14.45 -6.11 3.84
CA SER A 105 14.88 -5.87 5.22
C SER A 105 13.69 -6.03 6.17
N PHE A 106 13.92 -6.15 7.49
CA PHE A 106 12.82 -6.06 8.44
C PHE A 106 12.18 -4.67 8.44
N ILE A 107 13.04 -3.64 8.44
CA ILE A 107 12.65 -2.23 8.50
C ILE A 107 12.99 -1.53 7.19
N GLY A 108 11.99 -0.91 6.56
CA GLY A 108 12.11 -0.18 5.31
C GLY A 108 10.75 0.25 4.73
N PRO A 109 10.74 1.05 3.66
CA PRO A 109 9.53 1.40 2.93
C PRO A 109 8.77 0.15 2.48
N ARG A 110 7.43 0.16 2.55
CA ARG A 110 6.63 -1.01 2.14
C ARG A 110 6.83 -1.27 0.64
N PRO A 111 7.04 -2.52 0.18
CA PRO A 111 7.12 -2.80 -1.25
C PRO A 111 5.74 -2.60 -1.90
N LEU A 112 5.68 -1.79 -2.95
CA LEU A 112 4.45 -1.40 -3.66
C LEU A 112 4.41 -1.99 -5.07
N LEU A 113 3.28 -1.79 -5.77
CA LEU A 113 3.09 -2.29 -7.13
C LEU A 113 4.14 -1.68 -8.07
N LEU A 114 4.68 -2.50 -8.98
CA LEU A 114 5.75 -2.08 -9.90
C LEU A 114 5.31 -0.91 -10.80
N GLU A 115 4.02 -0.87 -11.16
CA GLU A 115 3.42 0.20 -11.98
C GLU A 115 3.51 1.58 -11.32
N TYR A 116 3.66 1.67 -9.99
CA TYR A 116 3.78 2.96 -9.30
C TYR A 116 5.13 3.63 -9.54
N ASN A 117 6.14 2.90 -10.00
CA ASN A 117 7.46 3.46 -10.28
C ASN A 117 7.39 4.61 -11.30
N ALA A 118 6.47 4.52 -12.27
CA ALA A 118 6.26 5.55 -13.28
C ALA A 118 5.46 6.76 -12.77
N LEU A 119 4.82 6.64 -11.61
CA LEU A 119 3.93 7.66 -11.03
C LEU A 119 4.63 8.52 -9.96
N TYR A 120 5.81 8.11 -9.52
CA TYR A 120 6.56 8.82 -8.49
C TYR A 120 7.18 10.12 -9.01
N THR A 121 7.11 11.16 -8.19
CA THR A 121 8.00 12.33 -8.32
C THR A 121 9.46 11.93 -8.01
N GLU A 122 10.42 12.75 -8.40
CA GLU A 122 11.84 12.51 -8.08
C GLU A 122 12.09 12.40 -6.57
N GLU A 123 11.37 13.19 -5.75
CA GLU A 123 11.43 13.09 -4.30
C GLU A 123 10.86 11.77 -3.80
N GLN A 124 9.72 11.33 -4.32
CA GLN A 124 9.10 10.06 -3.91
C GLN A 124 9.94 8.85 -4.31
N LYS A 125 10.69 8.91 -5.43
CA LYS A 125 11.59 7.82 -5.87
C LYS A 125 12.70 7.51 -4.87
N VAL A 126 13.05 8.45 -3.98
CA VAL A 126 14.07 8.24 -2.93
C VAL A 126 13.74 7.02 -2.06
N ARG A 127 12.45 6.71 -1.85
CA ARG A 127 12.01 5.49 -1.13
C ARG A 127 12.56 4.18 -1.70
N LEU A 128 12.88 4.16 -3.00
CA LEU A 128 13.38 2.97 -3.70
C LEU A 128 14.89 2.77 -3.52
N THR A 129 15.62 3.72 -2.95
CA THR A 129 17.10 3.65 -2.82
C THR A 129 17.57 2.67 -1.73
N VAL A 130 16.66 2.21 -0.87
CA VAL A 130 16.93 1.24 0.20
C VAL A 130 16.13 -0.05 -0.02
N LEU A 131 16.52 -1.12 0.68
CA LEU A 131 15.73 -2.35 0.66
C LEU A 131 14.34 -2.09 1.25
N PRO A 132 13.27 -2.59 0.61
CA PRO A 132 11.93 -2.52 1.16
C PRO A 132 11.83 -3.32 2.47
N GLY A 133 10.90 -2.91 3.33
CA GLY A 133 10.68 -3.48 4.66
C GLY A 133 9.38 -4.29 4.79
N ILE A 134 9.37 -5.26 5.71
CA ILE A 134 8.11 -5.83 6.22
C ILE A 134 7.32 -4.72 6.94
N THR A 135 7.99 -4.01 7.83
CA THR A 135 7.48 -2.81 8.52
C THR A 135 8.38 -1.60 8.26
N GLY A 136 7.94 -0.40 8.64
CA GLY A 136 8.62 0.85 8.34
C GLY A 136 7.96 2.03 9.06
N LEU A 137 8.50 3.23 8.84
CA LEU A 137 8.07 4.43 9.53
C LEU A 137 6.59 4.76 9.23
N ALA A 138 6.18 4.71 7.96
CA ALA A 138 4.79 4.92 7.56
C ALA A 138 3.84 3.90 8.22
N GLN A 139 4.24 2.63 8.30
CA GLN A 139 3.48 1.56 8.94
C GLN A 139 3.30 1.84 10.45
N VAL A 140 4.32 2.31 11.15
CA VAL A 140 4.18 2.62 12.59
C VAL A 140 3.54 3.98 12.88
N LYS A 141 3.46 4.89 11.91
CA LYS A 141 2.79 6.19 12.08
C LYS A 141 1.27 6.10 11.94
N GLY A 142 0.75 5.51 10.86
CA GLY A 142 -0.72 5.44 10.67
C GLY A 142 -1.26 4.25 9.87
N ARG A 143 -0.41 3.37 9.32
CA ARG A 143 -0.81 2.21 8.49
C ARG A 143 -1.79 2.59 7.37
N ASN A 144 -3.09 2.37 7.56
CA ASN A 144 -4.14 2.57 6.57
C ASN A 144 -4.84 3.92 6.71
N SER A 145 -4.60 4.67 7.80
CA SER A 145 -5.20 6.00 7.99
C SER A 145 -4.47 7.12 7.25
N LEU A 146 -3.29 6.82 6.69
CA LEU A 146 -2.45 7.79 5.99
C LEU A 146 -2.83 7.91 4.52
N SER A 147 -2.81 9.13 3.99
CA SER A 147 -2.85 9.38 2.54
C SER A 147 -1.60 8.80 1.85
N TRP A 148 -1.63 8.73 0.51
CA TRP A 148 -0.45 8.29 -0.25
C TRP A 148 0.73 9.23 -0.05
N GLU A 149 0.47 10.54 -0.04
CA GLU A 149 1.46 11.61 0.16
C GLU A 149 2.11 11.49 1.53
N GLU A 150 1.32 11.29 2.58
CA GLU A 150 1.85 11.08 3.94
C GLU A 150 2.71 9.81 4.04
N LYS A 151 2.30 8.72 3.38
CA LYS A 151 3.08 7.48 3.34
C LYS A 151 4.43 7.70 2.66
N PHE A 152 4.44 8.39 1.52
CA PHE A 152 5.68 8.66 0.81
C PHE A 152 6.57 9.63 1.58
N ALA A 153 6.00 10.64 2.25
CA ALA A 153 6.76 11.54 3.12
C ALA A 153 7.47 10.76 4.25
N PHE A 154 6.78 9.85 4.93
CA PHE A 154 7.41 9.01 5.96
C PHE A 154 8.41 8.00 5.40
N ASP A 155 8.15 7.44 4.21
CA ASP A 155 9.12 6.56 3.54
C ASP A 155 10.41 7.32 3.22
N CYS A 156 10.32 8.54 2.69
CA CYS A 156 11.47 9.40 2.40
C CYS A 156 12.17 9.87 3.69
N GLU A 157 11.43 10.27 4.72
CA GLU A 157 11.97 10.64 6.04
C GLU A 157 12.83 9.50 6.62
N TYR A 158 12.35 8.25 6.52
CA TYR A 158 13.10 7.07 6.95
C TYR A 158 14.40 6.91 6.15
N VAL A 159 14.36 7.07 4.82
CA VAL A 159 15.56 6.95 3.98
C VAL A 159 16.60 8.00 4.36
N TYR A 160 16.20 9.25 4.58
CA TYR A 160 17.11 10.34 4.95
C TYR A 160 17.72 10.17 6.34
N HIS A 161 16.98 9.59 7.30
CA HIS A 161 17.40 9.47 8.70
C HIS A 161 17.71 8.04 9.13
N GLN A 162 17.98 7.15 8.17
CA GLN A 162 18.18 5.74 8.45
C GLN A 162 19.31 5.55 9.47
N SER A 163 18.99 4.88 10.57
CA SER A 163 19.95 4.55 11.62
C SER A 163 19.47 3.32 12.39
N LEU A 164 20.39 2.60 13.04
CA LEU A 164 20.03 1.44 13.88
C LEU A 164 19.10 1.84 15.04
N LEU A 165 19.24 3.06 15.57
CA LEU A 165 18.36 3.58 16.62
C LEU A 165 16.94 3.79 16.11
N LEU A 166 16.79 4.37 14.90
CA LEU A 166 15.48 4.51 14.26
C LEU A 166 14.86 3.13 13.96
N ASP A 167 15.65 2.17 13.46
CA ASP A 167 15.19 0.80 13.23
C ASP A 167 14.67 0.14 14.51
N MET A 168 15.40 0.26 15.62
CA MET A 168 14.98 -0.26 16.92
C MET A 168 13.68 0.40 17.40
N LYS A 169 13.54 1.73 17.24
CA LYS A 169 12.32 2.45 17.56
C LYS A 169 11.13 1.95 16.74
N ILE A 170 11.31 1.76 15.43
CA ILE A 170 10.26 1.23 14.56
C ILE A 170 9.91 -0.20 14.98
N ALA A 171 10.89 -1.06 15.28
CA ALA A 171 10.64 -2.44 15.71
C ALA A 171 9.79 -2.50 17.00
N VAL A 172 10.10 -1.70 18.01
CA VAL A 172 9.32 -1.62 19.26
C VAL A 172 7.89 -1.13 18.99
N LEU A 173 7.74 -0.07 18.19
CA LEU A 173 6.42 0.45 17.81
C LEU A 173 5.61 -0.56 16.99
N THR A 174 6.26 -1.37 16.15
CA THR A 174 5.62 -2.46 15.42
C THR A 174 5.05 -3.50 16.37
N ILE A 175 5.83 -3.96 17.36
CA ILE A 175 5.35 -4.91 18.37
C ILE A 175 4.17 -4.32 19.13
N TYR A 176 4.28 -3.07 19.59
CA TYR A 176 3.20 -2.37 20.28
C TYR A 176 1.91 -2.32 19.45
N LYS A 177 1.99 -1.95 18.16
CA LYS A 177 0.83 -1.90 17.26
C LYS A 177 0.21 -3.25 16.96
N VAL A 178 1.01 -4.32 16.86
CA VAL A 178 0.49 -5.69 16.68
C VAL A 178 -0.24 -6.16 17.93
N VAL A 179 0.31 -5.88 19.12
CA VAL A 179 -0.31 -6.24 20.41
C VAL A 179 -1.60 -5.46 20.66
N GLN A 180 -1.59 -4.15 20.45
CA GLN A 180 -2.77 -3.28 20.64
C GLN A 180 -3.85 -3.48 19.56
N ARG A 181 -3.54 -4.20 18.48
CA ARG A 181 -4.44 -4.40 17.33
C ARG A 181 -4.89 -3.08 16.68
N ASP A 182 -4.07 -2.05 16.79
CA ASP A 182 -4.41 -0.69 16.40
C ASP A 182 -4.33 -0.48 14.87
N GLY A 183 -5.33 0.20 14.31
CA GLY A 183 -5.43 0.56 12.89
C GLY A 183 -5.72 -0.58 11.90
N ILE A 184 -6.35 -1.68 12.33
CA ILE A 184 -6.55 -2.89 11.50
C ILE A 184 -7.78 -2.79 10.57
N SER A 185 -8.66 -1.80 10.71
CA SER A 185 -9.76 -1.57 9.76
C SER A 185 -10.23 -0.12 9.85
N GLN A 186 -10.16 0.62 8.74
CA GLN A 186 -11.22 1.58 8.45
C GLN A 186 -12.37 0.76 7.87
N ASP A 187 -13.55 0.94 8.44
CA ASP A 187 -14.78 0.29 8.01
C ASP A 187 -14.95 0.43 6.48
N ASN A 188 -15.18 -0.70 5.81
CA ASN A 188 -15.49 -0.88 4.38
C ASN A 188 -14.39 -0.94 3.31
N GLN A 189 -13.09 -0.70 3.59
CA GLN A 189 -12.04 -0.92 2.57
C GLN A 189 -10.92 -1.85 3.07
N ALA A 190 -10.96 -3.11 2.65
CA ALA A 190 -9.95 -4.12 2.99
C ALA A 190 -8.55 -3.82 2.42
N THR A 191 -8.46 -2.92 1.45
CA THR A 191 -7.24 -2.50 0.74
C THR A 191 -7.33 -1.01 0.42
N MET A 192 -6.22 -0.26 0.49
CA MET A 192 -6.16 1.14 0.04
C MET A 192 -6.45 1.28 -1.45
N THR A 193 -6.99 2.42 -1.85
CA THR A 193 -7.16 2.79 -3.26
C THR A 193 -5.81 2.80 -4.00
N LYS A 194 -5.83 2.41 -5.27
CA LYS A 194 -4.64 2.38 -6.13
C LYS A 194 -4.05 3.79 -6.26
N PHE A 195 -2.75 3.93 -6.10
CA PHE A 195 -2.06 5.19 -6.34
C PHE A 195 -2.12 5.55 -7.84
N THR A 196 -2.56 6.77 -8.16
CA THR A 196 -2.76 7.26 -9.53
C THR A 196 -1.78 8.36 -9.91
N GLY A 197 -0.73 8.59 -9.12
CA GLY A 197 0.18 9.72 -9.29
C GLY A 197 -0.32 10.97 -8.59
N VAL A 198 0.49 12.03 -8.64
CA VAL A 198 0.08 13.35 -8.17
C VAL A 198 -0.87 13.94 -9.19
N THR A 199 -2.17 13.99 -8.90
CA THR A 199 -3.10 14.81 -9.69
C THR A 199 -2.58 16.25 -9.61
N PRO A 200 -2.33 16.95 -10.73
CA PRO A 200 -2.02 18.37 -10.64
C PRO A 200 -3.16 19.04 -9.88
N LYS A 201 -2.85 19.82 -8.84
CA LYS A 201 -3.82 20.74 -8.25
C LYS A 201 -4.48 21.45 -9.44
N ARG A 202 -5.80 21.34 -9.60
CA ARG A 202 -6.54 22.24 -10.48
C ARG A 202 -6.07 23.64 -10.10
N GLU A 203 -5.35 24.31 -10.99
CA GLU A 203 -5.24 25.75 -10.90
C GLU A 203 -6.68 26.25 -10.88
N GLU A 204 -7.10 26.80 -9.74
CA GLU A 204 -8.31 27.62 -9.71
C GLU A 204 -8.08 28.70 -10.76
N SER A 205 -8.76 28.57 -11.89
CA SER A 205 -8.73 29.54 -12.96
C SER A 205 -9.30 30.84 -12.41
N ILE A 206 -8.42 31.73 -11.96
CA ILE A 206 -8.71 33.15 -11.72
C ILE A 206 -8.88 33.79 -13.10
N TYR A 207 -9.99 33.49 -13.77
CA TYR A 207 -10.43 34.18 -14.97
C TYR A 207 -11.96 34.12 -15.05
N GLU A 208 -12.63 34.81 -14.13
CA GLU A 208 -13.93 35.41 -14.46
C GLU A 208 -14.29 36.53 -13.46
N SER A 209 -14.01 37.77 -13.84
CA SER A 209 -14.96 38.90 -13.82
C SER A 209 -14.20 40.22 -13.91
N ASP A 210 -13.71 40.57 -15.10
CA ASP A 210 -13.35 41.95 -15.40
C ASP A 210 -13.69 42.23 -16.86
N SER A 211 -14.98 42.45 -17.12
CA SER A 211 -15.40 43.16 -18.33
C SER A 211 -16.81 43.74 -18.20
N ILE A 212 -16.82 45.07 -18.08
CA ILE A 212 -17.71 46.01 -18.78
C ILE A 212 -19.01 46.41 -18.06
N SER A 213 -18.85 47.46 -17.27
CA SER A 213 -19.81 48.57 -17.15
C SER A 213 -19.90 49.41 -18.43
N ARG A 214 -21.12 49.65 -18.96
CA ARG A 214 -21.67 50.97 -19.42
C ARG A 214 -23.05 50.82 -20.15
N PRO A 215 -23.85 51.90 -20.28
CA PRO A 215 -25.29 51.85 -19.98
C PRO A 215 -26.26 52.19 -21.15
N SER A 216 -27.55 51.95 -20.88
CA SER A 216 -28.80 52.65 -21.29
C SER A 216 -28.97 53.26 -22.70
N HIS A 217 -30.02 52.78 -23.41
CA HIS A 217 -31.07 53.49 -24.19
C HIS A 217 -31.56 52.51 -25.29
N GLU A 218 -32.80 51.99 -25.31
CA GLU A 218 -34.10 52.63 -25.62
C GLU A 218 -34.58 52.31 -27.06
N ARG A 219 -35.78 51.70 -27.17
CA ARG A 219 -36.69 51.54 -28.35
C ARG A 219 -36.17 50.64 -29.51
N GLU A 220 -36.95 49.87 -30.26
CA GLU A 220 -38.39 49.80 -30.55
C GLU A 220 -38.76 48.45 -31.23
N ARG A 221 -40.06 48.14 -31.24
CA ARG A 221 -40.85 47.09 -31.95
C ARG A 221 -40.29 46.63 -33.32
N THR A 222 -40.51 45.40 -33.82
CA THR A 222 -41.80 44.85 -34.28
C THR A 222 -41.75 43.32 -34.53
N GLU A 223 -42.95 42.73 -34.44
CA GLU A 223 -43.53 41.44 -34.92
C GLU A 223 -42.81 40.78 -36.13
N ILE A 224 -42.88 39.47 -36.40
CA ILE A 224 -44.05 38.70 -36.90
C ILE A 224 -43.68 37.17 -36.92
N TYR A 225 -44.59 36.29 -36.44
CA TYR A 225 -44.73 34.84 -36.77
C TYR A 225 -45.75 34.70 -37.94
N PRO A 226 -45.75 33.65 -38.81
CA PRO A 226 -46.21 32.28 -38.47
C PRO A 226 -45.45 31.14 -39.22
N ALA A 227 -45.29 29.93 -38.65
CA ALA A 227 -46.16 28.74 -38.65
C ALA A 227 -46.48 28.11 -40.02
N SER A 228 -46.14 26.82 -40.20
CA SER A 228 -46.91 25.86 -41.00
C SER A 228 -46.52 24.39 -40.72
N PHE A 229 -47.54 23.63 -40.30
CA PHE A 229 -47.74 22.17 -40.17
C PHE A 229 -47.03 21.37 -39.07
#